data_AF-A0A4Q7YTC6-F1
#
_entry.id   AF-A0A4Q7YTC6-F1
#
_cell.length_a   1.000
_cell.length_b   1.000
_cell.length_c   1.000
_cell.angle_alpha   90.00
_cell.angle_beta   90.00
_cell.angle_gamma   90.00
#
_symmetry.space_group_name_H-M   'P 1'
#
loop_
_entity.id
_entity.type
_entity.pdbx_description
1 polymer ?
#
loop_
_entity_poly.entity_id
_entity_poly.type
_entity_poly.pdbx_seq_one_letter_code
_entity_poly.pdbx_strand_id
1 'polypeptide(L)'
;MHRVLVNVMQSGWSVHFISPDGKTRIGPWLLHDSHDEVLKILEWCDITPEELEEHHSAIRRWGCSSAVVWLTDPKLAALIKRGEGWPWNGYELRQMKEAGKYPPERLTLANVRRATAKKA
;
A
#
# COMPACT_ATOMS: atom_id res chain seq x y z
N MET A 1 -15.50 -9.68 -2.94
CA MET A 1 -14.39 -9.58 -1.95
C MET A 1 -13.24 -10.44 -2.45
N HIS A 2 -12.03 -9.90 -2.41
CA HIS A 2 -10.83 -10.50 -2.99
C HIS A 2 -9.80 -10.70 -1.90
N ARG A 3 -9.33 -11.94 -1.75
CA ARG A 3 -8.24 -12.28 -0.84
C ARG A 3 -6.94 -11.68 -1.38
N VAL A 4 -6.23 -10.93 -0.56
CA VAL A 4 -4.97 -10.28 -0.91
C VAL A 4 -3.98 -10.46 0.23
N LEU A 5 -2.73 -10.79 -0.10
CA LEU A 5 -1.63 -10.83 0.84
C LEU A 5 -0.96 -9.45 0.87
N VAL A 6 -0.87 -8.83 2.04
CA VAL A 6 -0.19 -7.55 2.27
C VAL A 6 1.14 -7.82 2.96
N ASN A 7 2.25 -7.47 2.31
CA ASN A 7 3.58 -7.57 2.89
C ASN A 7 4.09 -6.19 3.28
N VAL A 8 4.63 -6.08 4.48
CA VAL A 8 5.26 -4.89 5.02
C VAL A 8 6.74 -5.18 5.28
N MET A 9 7.61 -4.24 4.92
CA MET A 9 9.02 -4.27 5.29
C MET A 9 9.47 -2.93 5.85
N GLN A 10 10.21 -2.95 6.96
CA GLN A 10 10.74 -1.78 7.64
C GLN A 10 11.78 -1.03 6.80
N SER A 11 12.53 -1.72 5.93
CA SER A 11 13.50 -1.10 5.01
C SER A 11 12.80 -0.19 4.00
N GLY A 12 12.63 1.09 4.37
CA GLY A 12 11.87 2.07 3.59
C GLY A 12 10.36 2.03 3.79
N TRP A 13 9.88 1.37 4.87
CA TRP A 13 8.47 1.22 5.20
C TRP A 13 7.63 0.84 3.98
N SER A 14 8.05 -0.20 3.27
CA SER A 14 7.44 -0.60 2.01
C SER A 14 6.24 -1.52 2.25
N VAL A 15 5.12 -1.25 1.59
CA VAL A 15 3.91 -2.08 1.58
C VAL A 15 3.65 -2.62 0.18
N HIS A 16 3.32 -3.90 0.08
CA HIS A 16 3.12 -4.63 -1.16
C HIS A 16 1.87 -5.46 -1.08
N PHE A 17 1.16 -5.58 -2.19
CA PHE A 17 -0.03 -6.39 -2.27
C PHE A 17 0.19 -7.50 -3.29
N ILE A 18 -0.14 -8.73 -2.92
CA ILE A 18 0.10 -9.94 -3.70
C ILE A 18 -1.22 -10.68 -3.79
N SER A 19 -1.54 -11.18 -4.97
CA SER A 19 -2.73 -11.97 -5.22
C SER A 19 -2.67 -13.32 -4.48
N PRO A 20 -3.79 -14.05 -4.38
CA PRO A 20 -3.85 -15.36 -3.75
C PRO A 20 -2.88 -16.40 -4.33
N ASP A 21 -2.44 -16.22 -5.58
CA ASP A 21 -1.44 -17.08 -6.22
C ASP A 21 -0.02 -16.95 -5.64
N GLY A 22 0.20 -15.97 -4.75
CA GLY A 22 1.48 -15.68 -4.12
C GLY A 22 2.53 -15.10 -5.07
N LYS A 23 2.17 -14.77 -6.31
CA LYS A 23 3.10 -14.36 -7.38
C LYS A 23 2.71 -13.03 -8.02
N THR A 24 1.42 -12.85 -8.29
CA THR A 24 0.90 -11.67 -8.99
C THR A 24 0.89 -10.47 -8.05
N ARG A 25 1.62 -9.42 -8.39
CA ARG A 25 1.60 -8.15 -7.66
C ARG A 25 0.34 -7.36 -8.02
N ILE A 26 -0.31 -6.79 -7.02
CA ILE A 26 -1.51 -5.97 -7.17
C ILE A 26 -1.15 -4.53 -6.86
N GLY A 27 -1.13 -3.66 -7.87
CA GLY A 27 -0.75 -2.26 -7.68
C GLY A 27 0.76 -2.06 -7.43
N PRO A 28 1.17 -0.82 -7.09
CA PRO A 28 2.58 -0.47 -6.92
C PRO A 28 3.09 -0.86 -5.53
N TRP A 29 4.41 -0.88 -5.32
CA TRP A 29 4.90 -0.86 -3.94
C TRP A 29 4.65 0.54 -3.38
N LEU A 30 4.23 0.60 -2.13
CA LEU A 30 4.04 1.85 -1.41
C LEU A 30 5.21 2.03 -0.46
N LEU A 31 6.08 3.01 -0.71
CA LEU A 31 7.06 3.48 0.27
C LEU A 31 6.41 4.50 1.19
N HIS A 32 6.72 4.39 2.48
CA HIS A 32 6.25 5.29 3.51
C HIS A 32 7.41 5.91 4.27
N ASP A 33 7.14 7.01 4.97
CA ASP A 33 8.17 7.70 5.76
C ASP A 33 8.21 7.20 7.20
N SER A 34 7.10 6.63 7.69
CA SER A 34 6.99 6.14 9.06
C SER A 34 6.14 4.90 9.18
N HIS A 35 6.26 4.28 10.36
CA HIS A 35 5.42 3.18 10.80
C HIS A 35 3.93 3.55 10.81
N ASP A 36 3.57 4.75 11.27
CA ASP A 36 2.19 5.18 11.41
C ASP A 36 1.46 5.25 10.06
N GLU A 37 2.17 5.59 8.98
CA GLU A 37 1.60 5.57 7.64
C GLU A 37 1.31 4.15 7.15
N VAL A 38 2.15 3.19 7.51
CA VAL A 38 1.93 1.76 7.21
C VAL A 38 0.72 1.24 7.96
N LEU A 39 0.55 1.58 9.24
CA LEU A 39 -0.61 1.17 10.03
C LEU A 39 -1.92 1.68 9.39
N LYS A 40 -1.95 2.92 8.92
CA LYS A 40 -3.11 3.48 8.19
C LYS A 40 -3.45 2.71 6.91
N ILE A 41 -2.46 2.13 6.23
CA ILE A 41 -2.71 1.26 5.06
C ILE A 41 -3.34 -0.06 5.50
N LEU A 42 -2.87 -0.65 6.59
CA LEU A 42 -3.45 -1.89 7.14
C LEU A 42 -4.89 -1.65 7.64
N GLU A 43 -5.14 -0.53 8.31
CA GLU A 43 -6.49 -0.09 8.69
C GLU A 43 -7.39 0.11 7.45
N TRP A 44 -6.88 0.74 6.38
CA TRP A 44 -7.62 0.86 5.12
C TRP A 44 -7.95 -0.49 4.48
N CYS A 45 -7.19 -1.54 4.79
CA CYS A 45 -7.47 -2.92 4.35
C CYS A 45 -8.50 -3.65 5.22
N ASP A 46 -9.12 -2.97 6.18
CA ASP A 46 -10.08 -3.53 7.15
C ASP A 46 -9.47 -4.67 8.00
N ILE A 47 -8.18 -4.58 8.35
CA ILE A 47 -7.56 -5.49 9.32
C ILE A 47 -8.15 -5.25 10.72
N THR A 48 -8.31 -6.29 11.55
CA THR A 48 -8.84 -6.07 12.91
C THR A 48 -7.80 -5.41 13.83
N PRO A 49 -8.20 -4.75 14.92
CA PRO A 49 -7.26 -4.19 15.89
C PRO A 49 -6.29 -5.24 16.46
N GLU A 50 -6.75 -6.46 16.70
CA GLU A 50 -5.94 -7.57 17.21
C GLU A 50 -4.87 -7.99 16.18
N GLU A 51 -5.28 -8.18 14.92
CA GLU A 51 -4.37 -8.48 13.81
C GLU A 51 -3.37 -7.33 13.60
N LEU A 52 -3.81 -6.08 13.74
CA LEU A 52 -2.95 -4.90 13.64
C LEU A 52 -1.86 -4.91 14.72
N GLU A 53 -2.19 -5.29 15.95
CA GLU A 53 -1.22 -5.37 17.05
C GLU A 53 -0.20 -6.49 16.83
N GLU A 54 -0.63 -7.65 16.33
CA GLU A 54 0.28 -8.73 15.92
C GLU A 54 1.21 -8.27 14.80
N HIS A 55 0.67 -7.57 13.81
CA HIS A 55 1.43 -6.98 12.72
C HIS A 55 2.50 -6.01 13.21
N HIS A 56 2.10 -5.09 14.08
CA HIS A 56 2.97 -4.09 14.68
C HIS A 56 4.10 -4.77 15.49
N SER A 57 3.78 -5.81 16.25
CA SER A 57 4.76 -6.62 16.99
C SER A 57 5.76 -7.32 16.07
N ALA A 58 5.28 -7.96 15.00
CA ALA A 58 6.11 -8.66 14.01
C ALA A 58 7.08 -7.69 13.30
N ILE A 59 6.59 -6.53 12.85
CA ILE A 59 7.42 -5.52 12.21
C ILE A 59 8.51 -5.01 13.16
N ARG A 60 8.19 -4.76 14.43
CA ARG A 60 9.19 -4.33 15.43
C ARG A 60 10.26 -5.39 15.68
N ARG A 61 9.88 -6.67 15.70
CA ARG A 61 10.78 -7.78 16.06
C ARG A 61 11.63 -8.25 14.88
N TRP A 62 11.07 -8.28 13.68
CA TRP A 62 11.67 -8.93 12.51
C TRP A 62 11.92 -7.97 11.34
N GLY A 63 11.46 -6.73 11.43
CA GLY A 63 11.55 -5.75 10.35
C GLY A 63 10.62 -6.05 9.17
N CYS A 64 9.70 -7.02 9.30
CA CYS A 64 8.70 -7.35 8.29
C CYS A 64 7.45 -7.99 8.89
N SER A 65 6.35 -7.99 8.13
CA SER A 65 5.14 -8.75 8.45
C SER A 65 4.28 -9.00 7.20
N SER A 66 3.39 -10.00 7.26
CA SER A 66 2.54 -10.43 6.15
C SER A 66 1.11 -10.71 6.63
N ALA A 67 0.12 -10.03 6.04
CA ALA A 67 -1.30 -10.09 6.42
C ALA A 67 -2.13 -10.66 5.28
N VAL A 68 -3.13 -11.49 5.58
CA VAL A 68 -4.17 -11.79 4.59
C VAL A 68 -5.34 -10.86 4.84
N VAL A 69 -5.70 -10.04 3.85
CA VAL A 69 -6.83 -9.09 3.92
C VAL A 69 -7.86 -9.40 2.85
N TRP A 70 -9.09 -8.91 3.05
CA TRP A 70 -10.19 -9.08 2.11
C TRP A 70 -10.61 -7.73 1.54
N LEU A 71 -10.19 -7.43 0.32
CA LEU A 71 -10.54 -6.18 -0.33
C LEU A 71 -11.90 -6.27 -1.02
N THR A 72 -12.69 -5.20 -0.94
CA THR A 72 -13.88 -5.03 -1.79
C THR A 72 -13.47 -4.74 -3.23
N ASP A 73 -14.37 -4.95 -4.19
CA ASP A 73 -14.09 -4.70 -5.61
C ASP A 73 -13.64 -3.23 -5.87
N PRO A 74 -14.24 -2.20 -5.24
CA PRO A 74 -13.75 -0.82 -5.37
C PRO A 74 -12.34 -0.61 -4.82
N LYS A 75 -12.00 -1.23 -3.67
CA LYS A 75 -10.66 -1.11 -3.07
C LYS A 75 -9.60 -1.80 -3.95
N LEU A 76 -9.92 -2.98 -4.48
CA LEU A 76 -9.05 -3.69 -5.41
C LEU A 76 -8.83 -2.88 -6.70
N ALA A 77 -9.90 -2.35 -7.30
CA ALA A 77 -9.81 -1.54 -8.51
C ALA A 77 -8.97 -0.27 -8.29
N ALA A 78 -9.14 0.39 -7.14
CA ALA A 78 -8.34 1.55 -6.76
C ALA A 78 -6.84 1.21 -6.64
N LEU A 79 -6.52 0.05 -6.07
CA LEU A 79 -5.15 -0.43 -5.92
C LEU A 79 -4.50 -0.76 -7.27
N ILE A 80 -5.22 -1.46 -8.16
CA ILE A 80 -4.77 -1.78 -9.52
C ILE A 80 -4.52 -0.49 -10.30
N LYS A 81 -5.49 0.43 -10.29
CA LYS A 81 -5.38 1.72 -10.97
C LYS A 81 -4.19 2.54 -10.47
N ARG A 82 -3.91 2.49 -9.17
CA ARG A 82 -2.74 3.16 -8.59
C ARG A 82 -1.42 2.58 -9.10
N GLY A 83 -1.40 1.34 -9.57
CA GLY A 83 -0.22 0.69 -10.13
C GLY A 83 0.03 1.02 -11.60
N GLU A 84 -0.96 1.58 -12.30
CA GLU A 84 -0.82 1.97 -13.70
C GLU A 84 0.23 3.08 -13.83
N GLY A 85 1.28 2.82 -14.61
CA GLY A 85 2.37 3.77 -14.85
C GLY A 85 3.45 3.81 -13.76
N TRP A 86 3.44 2.88 -12.79
CA TRP A 86 4.43 2.82 -11.71
C TRP A 86 5.43 1.66 -11.88
N PRO A 87 6.71 1.86 -11.52
CA PRO A 87 7.65 0.77 -11.47
C PRO A 87 7.24 -0.27 -10.41
N TRP A 88 7.32 -1.54 -10.80
CA TRP A 88 6.81 -2.68 -10.04
C TRP A 88 7.84 -3.29 -9.07
N ASN A 89 9.02 -2.66 -8.95
CA ASN A 89 10.06 -3.09 -8.02
C ASN A 89 10.48 -1.95 -7.09
N GLY A 90 10.86 -2.30 -5.86
CA GLY A 90 11.20 -1.30 -4.84
C GLY A 90 12.51 -0.59 -5.06
N TYR A 91 13.39 -1.10 -5.91
CA TYR A 91 14.64 -0.44 -6.21
C TYR A 91 14.38 0.84 -7.00
N GLU A 92 13.63 0.74 -8.10
CA GLU A 92 13.21 1.89 -8.91
C GLU A 92 12.35 2.87 -8.09
N LEU A 93 11.45 2.37 -7.24
CA LEU A 93 10.64 3.23 -6.37
C LEU A 93 11.50 3.97 -5.33
N ARG A 94 12.54 3.31 -4.79
CA ARG A 94 13.50 3.95 -3.87
C ARG A 94 14.28 5.06 -4.59
N GLN A 95 14.78 4.79 -5.79
CA GLN A 95 15.45 5.80 -6.61
C GLN A 95 14.53 6.98 -6.94
N MET A 96 13.24 6.73 -7.23
CA MET A 96 12.26 7.80 -7.45
C MET A 96 12.02 8.63 -6.18
N LYS A 97 11.96 7.99 -5.00
CA LYS A 97 11.82 8.68 -3.71
C LYS A 97 13.04 9.53 -3.38
N GLU A 98 14.24 9.00 -3.56
CA GLU A 98 15.50 9.74 -3.40
C GLU A 98 15.60 10.92 -4.37
N ALA A 99 15.05 10.78 -5.58
CA ALA A 99 14.95 11.86 -6.57
C ALA A 99 13.77 12.84 -6.34
N GLY A 100 13.00 12.69 -5.25
CA GLY A 100 11.85 13.55 -4.94
C GLY A 100 10.63 13.39 -5.87
N LYS A 101 10.56 12.30 -6.64
CA LYS A 101 9.51 11.99 -7.63
C LYS A 101 8.42 11.04 -7.09
N TYR A 102 8.43 10.77 -5.79
CA TYR A 102 7.51 9.84 -5.11
C TYR A 102 6.86 10.48 -3.85
N PRO A 103 5.61 10.15 -3.52
CA PRO A 103 4.62 9.53 -4.40
C PRO A 103 4.13 10.54 -5.45
N PRO A 104 3.69 10.10 -6.63
CA PRO A 104 3.21 10.99 -7.71
C PRO A 104 2.03 11.87 -7.32
N GLU A 105 1.11 11.29 -6.56
CA GLU A 105 -0.11 11.88 -6.09
C GLU A 105 -0.12 11.63 -4.59
N ARG A 106 0.27 12.63 -3.81
CA ARG A 106 -0.05 12.61 -2.38
C ARG A 106 -1.58 12.56 -2.26
N LEU A 107 -2.09 11.69 -1.38
CA LEU A 107 -3.46 11.80 -0.88
C LEU A 107 -3.60 13.18 -0.24
N THR A 108 -4.12 14.12 -1.00
CA THR A 108 -4.46 15.46 -0.53
C THR A 108 -5.97 15.62 -0.70
N LEU A 109 -6.61 16.30 0.25
CA LEU A 109 -8.01 16.73 0.13
C LEU A 109 -8.29 17.45 -1.21
N ALA A 110 -7.28 18.05 -1.82
CA ALA A 110 -7.35 18.70 -3.13
C ALA A 110 -7.54 17.71 -4.31
N ASN A 111 -6.96 16.51 -4.23
CA ASN A 111 -7.05 15.52 -5.31
C ASN A 111 -8.43 14.81 -5.35
N VAL A 112 -9.14 14.77 -4.22
CA VAL A 112 -10.54 14.28 -4.15
C VAL A 112 -11.51 15.22 -4.89
N ARG A 113 -11.31 16.54 -4.79
CA ARG A 113 -12.16 17.56 -5.42
C ARG A 113 -11.94 17.70 -6.94
N ARG A 114 -10.73 17.41 -7.45
CA ARG A 114 -10.46 17.43 -8.90
C ARG A 114 -11.11 16.27 -9.66
N ALA A 115 -11.32 15.12 -9.02
CA ALA A 115 -11.97 13.97 -9.65
C ALA A 115 -13.48 14.18 -9.85
N THR A 116 -14.13 14.95 -8.98
CA THR A 116 -15.55 15.33 -9.10
C THR A 116 -15.78 16.50 -10.07
N ALA A 117 -14.85 17.45 -10.15
CA ALA A 117 -14.96 18.61 -11.05
C ALA A 117 -14.72 18.28 -12.54
N LYS A 118 -14.11 17.13 -12.87
CA LYS A 118 -13.90 16.69 -14.27
C LYS A 118 -15.09 15.90 -14.87
N LYS A 119 -16.18 15.73 -14.11
CA LYS A 119 -17.41 15.05 -14.55
C LYS A 119 -18.66 15.95 -14.50
N ALA A 120 -18.50 17.25 -14.27
CA ALA A 120 -19.57 18.25 -14.33
C ALA A 120 -19.40 19.13 -15.56
#